data_AF-A0AAU6IYB0-F1
#
_entry.id   AF-A0AAU6IYB0-F1
#
_cell.length_a   1.000
_cell.length_b   1.000
_cell.length_c   1.000
_cell.angle_alpha   90.00
_cell.angle_beta   90.00
_cell.angle_gamma   90.00
#
_symmetry.space_group_name_H-M   'P 1'
#
loop_
_entity.id
_entity.type
_entity.pdbx_description
1 polymer ?
#
loop_
_entity_poly.entity_id
_entity_poly.type
_entity_poly.pdbx_seq_one_letter_code
_entity_poly.pdbx_strand_id
1 'polypeptide(L)'
;MSSSSLSQLPSIDRDDVVARLREALLGAEFTADGLLELLGAPAYAALARSETVPALRATRGDSPLETLVRLFLLQQPAEYARVAAVLPAEECLESGWLTRAGDDEVAASVDVRPYGGPDGEDWFIVSDLGCAVGGAGGIGSRAEGVVLGVGGASTTLSGITVRTPVESALDLGTGSGIQALHATRHATRVVATDLNPRALHMTALTLSLSGTGPADLHEGSLFEPVGDETYDLIVSNPPFVISPGARLTYRDGGMAGDDLCRTLVQEAGARLNEGGYAQFLANWQHVDGEEWTDRLRSWVPRGCDAWVVQREVQDITQYAELWLRDAGDHRTDPAEYAALYDAWLDEFEARKVRGVGFGWITLRKAPEGVEPSVTVEEWPHSVEQPLGDTVRAHFERLDYLRTHDDAALLGAHFRLAGEVVQEQVGLPGAEDPEHVVLRQHRGMRRATKVDTIGAGFAGVCDGTLSAGRILDAIAQLVGEDPVLLRDRTPAQIRMLVEQGFLEPAQV
;
A
#
# COMPACT_ATOMS: atom_id res chain seq x y z
N MET A 1 0.51 26.71 26.68
CA MET A 1 0.41 26.12 25.32
C MET A 1 1.60 26.64 24.54
N SER A 2 2.71 25.89 24.54
CA SER A 2 3.85 26.23 23.69
C SER A 2 3.43 25.96 22.26
N SER A 3 3.40 26.99 21.42
CA SER A 3 3.39 26.82 19.96
C SER A 3 4.70 26.10 19.62
N SER A 4 4.65 24.78 19.53
CA SER A 4 5.79 23.98 19.09
C SER A 4 5.92 24.20 17.59
N SER A 5 6.72 25.17 17.18
CA SER A 5 7.18 25.28 15.80
C SER A 5 7.89 23.99 15.41
N LEU A 6 7.57 23.43 14.24
CA LEU A 6 8.26 22.26 13.70
C LEU A 6 9.78 22.51 13.65
N SER A 7 10.56 21.43 13.77
CA SER A 7 12.03 21.52 13.67
C SER A 7 12.44 22.04 12.30
N GLN A 8 13.55 22.77 12.26
CA GLN A 8 14.16 23.14 10.99
C GLN A 8 14.66 21.87 10.27
N LEU A 9 14.42 21.79 8.96
CA LEU A 9 14.85 20.65 8.15
C LEU A 9 16.34 20.74 7.80
N PRO A 10 17.01 19.58 7.61
CA PRO A 10 18.34 19.54 7.04
C PRO A 10 18.39 20.16 5.65
N SER A 11 19.51 20.77 5.26
CA SER A 11 19.72 21.32 3.92
C SER A 11 19.81 20.21 2.86
N ILE A 12 19.18 20.43 1.71
CA ILE A 12 19.27 19.55 0.52
C ILE A 12 20.43 19.95 -0.41
N ASP A 13 21.13 21.05 -0.13
CA ASP A 13 22.19 21.60 -1.02
C ASP A 13 23.59 21.06 -0.66
N ARG A 14 23.68 20.07 0.25
CA ARG A 14 24.92 19.52 0.80
C ARG A 14 25.02 18.02 0.56
N ASP A 15 24.96 17.62 -0.70
CA ASP A 15 25.10 16.21 -1.12
C ASP A 15 26.39 15.55 -0.61
N ASP A 16 27.46 16.33 -0.42
CA ASP A 16 28.71 15.87 0.19
C ASP A 16 28.53 15.38 1.64
N VAL A 17 27.70 16.09 2.41
CA VAL A 17 27.37 15.73 3.80
C VAL A 17 26.42 14.53 3.82
N VAL A 18 25.42 14.52 2.95
CA VAL A 18 24.46 13.41 2.87
C VAL A 18 25.16 12.10 2.46
N ALA A 19 26.10 12.15 1.50
CA ALA A 19 26.88 10.98 1.11
C ALA A 19 27.75 10.44 2.26
N ARG A 20 28.44 11.33 3.00
CA ARG A 20 29.24 10.94 4.18
C ARG A 20 28.38 10.43 5.33
N LEU A 21 27.21 11.03 5.54
CA LEU A 21 26.22 10.55 6.51
C LEU A 21 25.76 9.15 6.12
N ARG A 22 25.39 8.91 4.85
CA ARG A 22 25.01 7.59 4.36
C ARG A 22 26.11 6.56 4.58
N GLU A 23 27.36 6.85 4.19
CA GLU A 23 28.49 5.96 4.43
C GLU A 23 28.67 5.63 5.92
N ALA A 24 28.53 6.63 6.79
CA ALA A 24 28.63 6.44 8.23
C ALA A 24 27.50 5.56 8.81
N LEU A 25 26.26 5.75 8.34
CA LEU A 25 25.12 4.92 8.75
C LEU A 25 25.33 3.46 8.33
N LEU A 26 25.74 3.22 7.08
CA LEU A 26 26.03 1.88 6.57
C LEU A 26 27.23 1.22 7.27
N GLY A 27 28.31 1.98 7.49
CA GLY A 27 29.51 1.49 8.17
C GLY A 27 29.29 1.13 9.63
N ALA A 28 28.25 1.69 10.25
CA ALA A 28 27.79 1.34 11.60
C ALA A 28 26.71 0.26 11.62
N GLU A 29 26.41 -0.38 10.47
CA GLU A 29 25.35 -1.40 10.32
C GLU A 29 23.97 -0.88 10.72
N PHE A 30 23.71 0.43 10.55
CA PHE A 30 22.40 1.04 10.79
C PHE A 30 21.44 0.71 9.64
N THR A 31 21.10 -0.57 9.51
CA THR A 31 20.25 -1.15 8.46
C THR A 31 19.06 -1.87 9.08
N ALA A 32 18.04 -2.23 8.29
CA ALA A 32 16.89 -2.97 8.82
C ALA A 32 17.31 -4.29 9.49
N ASP A 33 18.27 -4.99 8.89
CA ASP A 33 18.82 -6.24 9.42
C ASP A 33 19.71 -6.02 10.65
N GLY A 34 20.59 -5.00 10.63
CA GLY A 34 21.44 -4.68 11.79
C GLY A 34 20.61 -4.26 13.01
N LEU A 35 19.52 -3.52 12.79
CA LEU A 35 18.55 -3.20 13.85
C LEU A 35 17.87 -4.45 14.40
N LEU A 36 17.47 -5.39 13.55
CA LEU A 36 16.83 -6.64 13.98
C LEU A 36 17.81 -7.51 14.78
N GLU A 37 19.07 -7.58 14.37
CA GLU A 37 20.12 -8.31 15.06
C GLU A 37 20.44 -7.71 16.44
N LEU A 38 20.65 -6.39 16.50
CA LEU A 38 20.96 -5.69 17.75
C LEU A 38 19.79 -5.73 18.76
N LEU A 39 18.58 -5.41 18.31
CA LEU A 39 17.42 -5.29 19.19
C LEU A 39 16.81 -6.65 19.52
N GLY A 40 16.93 -7.61 18.61
CA GLY A 40 16.17 -8.85 18.61
C GLY A 40 14.71 -8.65 18.22
N ALA A 41 14.08 -9.71 17.69
CA ALA A 41 12.71 -9.67 17.17
C ALA A 41 11.67 -9.03 18.12
N PRO A 42 11.65 -9.31 19.44
CA PRO A 42 10.66 -8.71 20.33
C PRO A 42 10.79 -7.18 20.47
N ALA A 43 12.01 -6.66 20.60
CA ALA A 43 12.22 -5.22 20.78
C ALA A 43 12.07 -4.46 19.45
N TYR A 44 12.51 -5.05 18.34
CA TYR A 44 12.28 -4.52 17.00
C TYR A 44 10.76 -4.39 16.71
N ALA A 45 9.99 -5.44 16.97
CA ALA A 45 8.54 -5.40 16.79
C ALA A 45 7.84 -4.43 17.75
N ALA A 46 8.33 -4.26 18.98
CA ALA A 46 7.81 -3.28 19.93
C ALA A 46 8.05 -1.84 19.43
N LEU A 47 9.26 -1.54 18.96
CA LEU A 47 9.62 -0.23 18.43
C LEU A 47 8.79 0.15 17.19
N ALA A 48 8.45 -0.82 16.33
CA ALA A 48 7.52 -0.62 15.21
C ALA A 48 6.10 -0.21 15.64
N ARG A 49 5.74 -0.40 16.91
CA ARG A 49 4.47 0.05 17.51
C ARG A 49 4.68 1.18 18.53
N SER A 50 5.78 1.93 18.38
CA SER A 50 6.19 3.05 19.25
C SER A 50 6.45 2.69 20.71
N GLU A 51 6.64 1.41 21.04
CA GLU A 51 7.05 0.97 22.38
C GLU A 51 8.57 0.98 22.50
N THR A 52 9.12 2.07 23.03
CA THR A 52 10.57 2.34 23.04
C THR A 52 11.33 1.64 24.15
N VAL A 53 10.67 1.23 25.24
CA VAL A 53 11.32 0.67 26.44
C VAL A 53 12.18 -0.57 26.14
N PRO A 54 11.74 -1.57 25.34
CA PRO A 54 12.59 -2.70 24.98
C PRO A 54 13.86 -2.29 24.23
N ALA A 55 13.74 -1.36 23.28
CA ALA A 55 14.88 -0.87 22.50
C ALA A 55 15.86 -0.05 23.37
N LEU A 56 15.36 0.77 24.30
CA LEU A 56 16.19 1.46 25.31
C LEU A 56 16.98 0.49 26.21
N ARG A 57 16.43 -0.71 26.45
CA ARG A 57 17.12 -1.75 27.22
C ARG A 57 18.18 -2.49 26.42
N ALA A 58 17.92 -2.71 25.13
CA ALA A 58 18.85 -3.35 24.21
C ALA A 58 20.06 -2.45 23.87
N THR A 59 19.90 -1.13 23.95
CA THR A 59 20.91 -0.13 23.57
C THR A 59 21.55 0.58 24.78
N ARG A 60 22.13 -0.21 25.70
CA ARG A 60 22.77 0.29 26.95
C ARG A 60 24.29 0.38 26.89
N GLY A 61 24.89 -0.21 25.87
CA GLY A 61 26.30 -0.09 25.56
C GLY A 61 26.61 1.22 24.83
N ASP A 62 27.72 1.18 24.11
CA ASP A 62 28.35 2.33 23.46
C ASP A 62 28.82 2.01 22.03
N SER A 63 28.29 0.94 21.44
CA SER A 63 28.59 0.62 20.04
C SER A 63 28.08 1.72 19.09
N PRO A 64 28.69 1.86 17.90
CA PRO A 64 28.24 2.81 16.89
C PRO A 64 26.73 2.67 16.57
N LEU A 65 26.27 1.44 16.36
CA LEU A 65 24.88 1.14 16.06
C LEU A 65 23.93 1.55 17.18
N GLU A 66 24.27 1.24 18.44
CA GLU A 66 23.47 1.64 19.60
C GLU A 66 23.37 3.16 19.74
N THR A 67 24.45 3.88 19.43
CA THR A 67 24.48 5.35 19.42
C THR A 67 23.49 5.90 18.39
N LEU A 68 23.49 5.36 17.16
CA LEU A 68 22.58 5.77 16.10
C LEU A 68 21.11 5.43 16.40
N VAL A 69 20.85 4.23 16.95
CA VAL A 69 19.49 3.84 17.40
C VAL A 69 18.95 4.80 18.46
N ARG A 70 19.78 5.15 19.44
CA ARG A 70 19.39 6.09 20.49
C ARG A 70 19.14 7.49 19.95
N LEU A 71 19.97 7.94 19.03
CA LEU A 71 19.90 9.28 18.44
C LEU A 71 18.70 9.47 17.52
N PHE A 72 18.50 8.58 16.54
CA PHE A 72 17.46 8.74 15.52
C PHE A 72 16.14 8.07 15.93
N LEU A 73 16.16 6.78 16.27
CA LEU A 73 14.92 6.02 16.50
C LEU A 73 14.29 6.25 17.88
N LEU A 74 15.12 6.42 18.90
CA LEU A 74 14.68 6.68 20.28
C LEU A 74 14.70 8.17 20.64
N GLN A 75 15.24 9.00 19.74
CA GLN A 75 15.23 10.47 19.81
C GLN A 75 15.78 10.98 21.15
N GLN A 76 16.83 10.33 21.64
CA GLN A 76 17.53 10.73 22.85
C GLN A 76 18.73 11.62 22.49
N PRO A 77 18.90 12.76 23.16
CA PRO A 77 20.17 13.49 23.12
C PRO A 77 21.34 12.56 23.44
N ALA A 78 22.45 12.75 22.74
CA ALA A 78 23.67 11.98 22.89
C ALA A 78 24.89 12.91 22.98
N GLU A 79 25.91 12.46 23.71
CA GLU A 79 27.17 13.17 23.85
C GLU A 79 27.83 13.41 22.48
N TYR A 80 28.22 14.66 22.20
CA TYR A 80 28.83 15.06 20.94
C TYR A 80 30.02 14.18 20.57
N ALA A 81 30.89 13.87 21.53
CA ALA A 81 32.07 13.02 21.29
C ALA A 81 31.70 11.61 20.80
N ARG A 82 30.60 11.03 21.31
CA ARG A 82 30.12 9.71 20.87
C ARG A 82 29.54 9.78 19.47
N VAL A 83 28.74 10.82 19.19
CA VAL A 83 28.16 11.02 17.86
C VAL A 83 29.24 11.30 16.82
N ALA A 84 30.23 12.12 17.15
CA ALA A 84 31.37 12.46 16.28
C ALA A 84 32.32 11.28 16.02
N ALA A 85 32.30 10.24 16.86
CA ALA A 85 33.04 9.00 16.61
C ALA A 85 32.40 8.13 15.52
N VAL A 86 31.13 8.38 15.17
CA VAL A 86 30.36 7.59 14.20
C VAL A 86 29.97 8.41 12.98
N LEU A 87 29.50 9.64 13.17
CA LEU A 87 28.97 10.53 12.14
C LEU A 87 29.89 11.74 11.88
N PRO A 88 29.79 12.39 10.70
CA PRO A 88 30.35 13.72 10.46
C PRO A 88 29.56 14.79 11.25
N ALA A 89 29.70 14.79 12.58
CA ALA A 89 28.79 15.48 13.50
C ALA A 89 28.83 17.01 13.36
N GLU A 90 29.98 17.61 13.06
CA GLU A 90 30.11 19.05 12.83
C GLU A 90 29.35 19.45 11.57
N GLU A 91 29.57 18.74 10.47
CA GLU A 91 28.88 19.01 9.20
C GLU A 91 27.37 18.72 9.30
N CYS A 92 26.97 17.70 10.08
CA CYS A 92 25.57 17.41 10.36
C CYS A 92 24.90 18.51 11.19
N LEU A 93 25.61 19.19 12.09
CA LEU A 93 25.11 20.37 12.80
C LEU A 93 24.96 21.56 11.85
N GLU A 94 25.96 21.82 11.00
CA GLU A 94 25.94 22.93 10.03
C GLU A 94 24.81 22.78 9.00
N SER A 95 24.60 21.55 8.53
CA SER A 95 23.56 21.21 7.54
C SER A 95 22.20 20.91 8.17
N GLY A 96 22.08 20.91 9.50
CA GLY A 96 20.79 20.81 10.20
C GLY A 96 20.24 19.40 10.40
N TRP A 97 21.02 18.33 10.21
CA TRP A 97 20.67 16.95 10.62
C TRP A 97 20.72 16.76 12.15
N LEU A 98 21.58 17.53 12.81
CA LEU A 98 21.72 17.55 14.26
C LEU A 98 21.45 18.97 14.79
N THR A 99 21.05 19.04 16.06
CA THR A 99 20.90 20.28 16.83
C THR A 99 21.62 20.15 18.16
N ARG A 100 22.05 21.28 18.75
CA ARG A 100 22.62 21.30 20.10
C ARG A 100 21.49 21.12 21.12
N ALA A 101 21.63 20.13 21.99
CA ALA A 101 20.68 19.83 23.07
C ALA A 101 21.20 20.21 24.47
N GLY A 102 22.48 20.53 24.57
CA GLY A 102 23.18 21.01 25.76
C GLY A 102 24.60 21.47 25.39
N ASP A 103 25.46 21.69 26.38
CA ASP A 103 26.83 22.15 26.15
C ASP A 103 27.65 21.11 25.36
N ASP A 104 27.54 19.83 25.73
CA ASP A 104 28.26 18.70 25.12
C ASP A 104 27.32 17.65 24.50
N GLU A 105 26.05 17.97 24.29
CA GLU A 105 25.05 17.03 23.74
C GLU A 105 24.44 17.54 22.44
N VAL A 106 24.14 16.59 21.55
CA VAL A 106 23.43 16.81 20.30
C VAL A 106 22.20 15.91 20.20
N ALA A 107 21.18 16.35 19.48
CA ALA A 107 19.98 15.60 19.18
C ALA A 107 19.70 15.63 17.68
N ALA A 108 19.03 14.60 17.15
CA ALA A 108 18.54 14.59 15.79
C ALA A 108 17.47 15.67 15.58
N SER A 109 17.46 16.31 14.41
CA SER A 109 16.40 17.27 14.03
C SER A 109 15.21 16.60 13.31
N VAL A 110 15.44 15.40 12.77
CA VAL A 110 14.52 14.57 11.99
C VAL A 110 14.67 13.10 12.41
N ASP A 111 13.64 12.29 12.19
CA ASP A 111 13.76 10.83 12.29
C ASP A 111 14.42 10.29 11.02
N VAL A 112 15.38 9.37 11.19
CA VAL A 112 16.04 8.65 10.10
C VAL A 112 15.88 7.17 10.37
N ARG A 113 15.04 6.52 9.58
CA ARG A 113 14.66 5.12 9.80
C ARG A 113 15.20 4.22 8.68
N PRO A 114 16.01 3.20 9.01
CA PRO A 114 16.40 2.18 8.05
C PRO A 114 15.20 1.46 7.45
N TYR A 115 15.25 1.21 6.15
CA TYR A 115 14.21 0.54 5.38
C TYR A 115 14.86 -0.40 4.37
N GLY A 116 14.44 -1.67 4.36
CA GLY A 116 14.93 -2.66 3.41
C GLY A 116 14.22 -2.54 2.06
N GLY A 117 14.98 -2.28 1.00
CA GLY A 117 14.49 -2.29 -0.37
C GLY A 117 14.13 -3.70 -0.86
N PRO A 118 13.34 -3.82 -1.93
CA PRO A 118 12.83 -5.10 -2.41
C PRO A 118 13.91 -6.08 -2.89
N ASP A 119 15.08 -5.59 -3.32
CA ASP A 119 16.18 -6.44 -3.79
C ASP A 119 17.37 -6.44 -2.80
N GLY A 120 17.12 -6.07 -1.54
CA GLY A 120 18.13 -6.06 -0.47
C GLY A 120 18.88 -4.74 -0.32
N GLU A 121 18.33 -3.63 -0.80
CA GLU A 121 18.94 -2.32 -0.60
C GLU A 121 18.80 -1.81 0.84
N ASP A 122 19.82 -1.12 1.32
CA ASP A 122 19.76 -0.35 2.56
C ASP A 122 19.35 1.10 2.26
N TRP A 123 18.06 1.38 2.44
CA TRP A 123 17.47 2.71 2.31
C TRP A 123 17.19 3.36 3.65
N PHE A 124 16.95 4.66 3.61
CA PHE A 124 16.68 5.49 4.77
C PHE A 124 15.50 6.41 4.49
N ILE A 125 14.51 6.38 5.36
CA ILE A 125 13.35 7.26 5.28
C ILE A 125 13.51 8.38 6.29
N VAL A 126 13.38 9.61 5.81
CA VAL A 126 13.45 10.83 6.62
C VAL A 126 12.04 11.31 6.91
N SER A 127 11.74 11.60 8.17
CA SER A 127 10.43 12.11 8.61
C SER A 127 10.54 13.01 9.83
N ASP A 128 9.42 13.59 10.28
CA ASP A 128 9.42 14.39 11.50
C ASP A 128 9.65 13.55 12.76
N LEU A 129 10.24 14.18 13.79
CA LEU A 129 10.40 13.55 15.10
C LEU A 129 9.03 13.19 15.71
N GLY A 130 8.99 12.15 16.56
CA GLY A 130 7.76 11.64 17.16
C GLY A 130 6.73 11.04 16.20
N CYS A 131 7.11 10.79 14.94
CA CYS A 131 6.22 10.29 13.89
C CYS A 131 6.48 8.82 13.50
N ALA A 132 7.02 8.02 14.43
CA ALA A 132 7.06 6.56 14.26
C ALA A 132 5.61 6.04 14.11
N VAL A 133 5.25 5.62 12.90
CA VAL A 133 3.87 5.21 12.62
C VAL A 133 3.65 3.81 13.20
N GLY A 134 2.94 3.73 14.31
CA GLY A 134 2.45 2.48 14.86
C GLY A 134 2.19 2.58 16.36
N GLY A 135 1.02 2.13 16.80
CA GLY A 135 0.70 1.93 18.22
C GLY A 135 -0.52 2.71 18.71
N ALA A 136 -1.05 2.29 19.86
CA ALA A 136 -2.20 2.92 20.54
C ALA A 136 -1.91 4.36 21.04
N GLY A 137 -0.66 4.81 20.92
CA GLY A 137 -0.17 6.08 21.43
C GLY A 137 -0.30 7.27 20.48
N GLY A 138 -0.76 7.10 19.24
CA GLY A 138 -0.93 8.21 18.28
C GLY A 138 0.37 8.96 17.95
N ILE A 139 0.28 10.01 17.14
CA ILE A 139 1.44 10.85 16.77
C ILE A 139 1.84 11.73 17.96
N GLY A 140 3.15 11.89 18.19
CA GLY A 140 3.68 12.73 19.25
C GLY A 140 3.49 14.24 19.05
N SER A 141 3.13 14.68 17.83
CA SER A 141 2.92 16.08 17.45
C SER A 141 1.58 16.26 16.74
N ARG A 142 0.89 17.37 17.07
CA ARG A 142 -0.35 17.83 16.43
C ARG A 142 -0.12 19.09 15.56
N ALA A 143 1.13 19.43 15.29
CA ALA A 143 1.45 20.62 14.50
C ALA A 143 0.98 20.44 13.04
N GLU A 144 0.51 21.53 12.42
CA GLU A 144 0.21 21.54 11.00
C GLU A 144 1.50 21.31 10.19
N GLY A 145 1.41 20.52 9.13
CA GLY A 145 2.54 20.24 8.24
C GLY A 145 3.50 19.13 8.71
N VAL A 146 3.19 18.40 9.78
CA VAL A 146 3.94 17.19 10.18
C VAL A 146 3.93 16.15 9.06
N VAL A 147 5.10 15.58 8.78
CA VAL A 147 5.30 14.51 7.80
C VAL A 147 5.60 13.20 8.51
N LEU A 148 4.75 12.20 8.26
CA LEU A 148 4.87 10.87 8.85
C LEU A 148 5.92 10.02 8.14
N GLY A 149 6.58 9.14 8.90
CA GLY A 149 7.43 8.08 8.34
C GLY A 149 6.62 6.93 7.75
N VAL A 150 7.28 5.79 7.51
CA VAL A 150 6.63 4.60 6.95
C VAL A 150 5.68 3.96 7.96
N GLY A 151 4.41 3.83 7.57
CA GLY A 151 3.38 3.10 8.30
C GLY A 151 2.74 1.97 7.49
N GLY A 152 1.78 1.28 8.12
CA GLY A 152 1.09 0.14 7.50
C GLY A 152 0.38 0.47 6.18
N ALA A 153 -0.16 1.69 6.03
CA ALA A 153 -0.74 2.17 4.77
C ALA A 153 0.33 2.26 3.67
N SER A 154 1.44 2.98 3.91
CA SER A 154 2.54 3.09 2.96
C SER A 154 3.10 1.73 2.56
N THR A 155 3.30 0.81 3.50
CA THR A 155 3.76 -0.57 3.21
C THR A 155 2.74 -1.36 2.39
N THR A 156 1.44 -1.22 2.71
CA THR A 156 0.37 -1.88 1.94
C THR A 156 0.37 -1.40 0.50
N LEU A 157 0.44 -0.08 0.28
CA LEU A 157 0.50 0.50 -1.06
C LEU A 157 1.73 -0.02 -1.81
N SER A 158 2.92 0.07 -1.22
CA SER A 158 4.16 -0.43 -1.83
C SER A 158 4.12 -1.93 -2.16
N GLY A 159 3.37 -2.72 -1.39
CA GLY A 159 3.17 -4.15 -1.61
C GLY A 159 2.19 -4.47 -2.74
N ILE A 160 1.15 -3.65 -2.94
CA ILE A 160 0.19 -3.84 -4.05
C ILE A 160 0.62 -3.17 -5.35
N THR A 161 1.61 -2.26 -5.32
CA THR A 161 2.05 -1.52 -6.50
C THR A 161 2.57 -2.43 -7.61
N VAL A 162 2.11 -2.23 -8.84
CA VAL A 162 2.65 -2.87 -10.05
C VAL A 162 3.99 -2.23 -10.39
N ARG A 163 5.06 -3.04 -10.45
CA ARG A 163 6.45 -2.57 -10.57
C ARG A 163 7.13 -2.96 -11.88
N THR A 164 6.37 -3.07 -12.96
CA THR A 164 6.97 -3.27 -14.28
C THR A 164 7.84 -2.07 -14.66
N PRO A 165 8.90 -2.24 -15.47
CA PRO A 165 9.64 -1.10 -16.00
C PRO A 165 8.71 -0.14 -16.75
N VAL A 166 8.81 1.15 -16.42
CA VAL A 166 7.98 2.23 -16.98
C VAL A 166 8.83 3.46 -17.32
N GLU A 167 8.32 4.30 -18.22
CA GLU A 167 9.00 5.55 -18.57
C GLU A 167 8.81 6.59 -17.45
N SER A 168 7.58 6.74 -16.96
CA SER A 168 7.23 7.78 -15.99
C SER A 168 6.31 7.31 -14.88
N ALA A 169 6.63 7.71 -13.64
CA ALA A 169 5.80 7.47 -12.47
C ALA A 169 5.51 8.77 -11.71
N LEU A 170 4.29 8.89 -11.20
CA LEU A 170 3.82 9.99 -10.35
C LEU A 170 3.48 9.48 -8.95
N ASP A 171 4.12 10.03 -7.93
CA ASP A 171 3.78 9.87 -6.51
C ASP A 171 2.99 11.10 -6.02
N LEU A 172 1.67 10.95 -5.90
CA LEU A 172 0.76 12.05 -5.53
C LEU A 172 0.51 12.04 -4.03
N GLY A 173 0.87 13.15 -3.36
CA GLY A 173 0.91 13.22 -1.90
C GLY A 173 2.09 12.45 -1.34
N THR A 174 3.30 12.79 -1.80
CA THR A 174 4.51 11.97 -1.60
C THR A 174 4.93 11.81 -0.14
N GLY A 175 4.56 12.74 0.75
CA GLY A 175 4.85 12.63 2.18
C GLY A 175 6.36 12.51 2.45
N SER A 176 6.80 11.37 3.01
CA SER A 176 8.23 11.10 3.26
C SER A 176 8.99 10.59 2.03
N GLY A 177 8.32 10.40 0.89
CA GLY A 177 8.94 9.95 -0.36
C GLY A 177 9.07 8.44 -0.53
N ILE A 178 8.38 7.63 0.28
CA ILE A 178 8.53 6.16 0.24
C ILE A 178 8.08 5.57 -1.10
N GLN A 179 6.98 6.05 -1.70
CA GLN A 179 6.54 5.53 -3.00
C GLN A 179 7.42 6.03 -4.13
N ALA A 180 7.78 7.33 -4.12
CA ALA A 180 8.79 7.88 -5.04
C ALA A 180 10.11 7.08 -4.99
N LEU A 181 10.61 6.76 -3.79
CA LEU A 181 11.82 5.95 -3.60
C LEU A 181 11.70 4.58 -4.26
N HIS A 182 10.58 3.89 -4.05
CA HIS A 182 10.29 2.63 -4.72
C HIS A 182 10.17 2.77 -6.24
N ALA A 183 9.61 3.87 -6.74
CA ALA A 183 9.46 4.16 -8.15
C ALA A 183 10.81 4.32 -8.86
N THR A 184 11.84 4.87 -8.18
CA THR A 184 13.19 5.05 -8.78
C THR A 184 13.83 3.75 -9.28
N ARG A 185 13.32 2.59 -8.85
CA ARG A 185 13.83 1.27 -9.23
C ARG A 185 13.28 0.72 -10.54
N HIS A 186 12.15 1.25 -10.99
CA HIS A 186 11.47 0.73 -12.18
C HIS A 186 10.92 1.84 -13.09
N ALA A 187 10.95 3.10 -12.68
CA ALA A 187 10.63 4.24 -13.53
C ALA A 187 11.89 4.97 -14.00
N THR A 188 11.89 5.42 -15.25
CA THR A 188 12.99 6.25 -15.79
C THR A 188 12.92 7.68 -15.25
N ARG A 189 11.72 8.23 -15.09
CA ARG A 189 11.44 9.52 -14.50
C ARG A 189 10.44 9.37 -13.36
N VAL A 190 10.73 9.95 -12.20
CA VAL A 190 9.83 10.01 -11.06
C VAL A 190 9.43 11.46 -10.82
N VAL A 191 8.13 11.73 -10.80
CA VAL A 191 7.55 13.01 -10.40
C VAL A 191 6.86 12.79 -9.06
N ALA A 192 7.02 13.72 -8.13
CA ALA A 192 6.38 13.65 -6.83
C ALA A 192 5.74 14.99 -6.47
N THR A 193 4.48 14.95 -6.01
CA THR A 193 3.71 16.14 -5.66
C THR A 193 3.24 16.10 -4.23
N ASP A 194 3.14 17.27 -3.60
CA ASP A 194 2.55 17.42 -2.28
C ASP A 194 2.06 18.86 -2.09
N LEU A 195 1.02 19.04 -1.27
CA LEU A 195 0.59 20.37 -0.82
C LEU A 195 1.54 20.93 0.24
N ASN A 196 2.24 20.06 0.95
CA ASN A 196 3.14 20.45 2.03
C ASN A 196 4.58 20.58 1.51
N PRO A 197 5.15 21.80 1.44
CA PRO A 197 6.53 21.98 0.99
C PRO A 197 7.55 21.25 1.90
N ARG A 198 7.21 21.00 3.18
CA ARG A 198 8.02 20.18 4.09
C ARG A 198 8.09 18.72 3.63
N ALA A 199 7.01 18.17 3.09
CA ALA A 199 6.96 16.81 2.57
C ALA A 199 7.85 16.67 1.34
N LEU A 200 7.75 17.58 0.37
CA LEU A 200 8.65 17.61 -0.80
C LEU A 200 10.13 17.66 -0.38
N HIS A 201 10.45 18.49 0.61
CA HIS A 201 11.81 18.59 1.14
C HIS A 201 12.27 17.29 1.80
N MET A 202 11.40 16.61 2.56
CA MET A 202 11.72 15.30 3.15
C MET A 202 11.84 14.19 2.09
N THR A 203 11.02 14.21 1.05
CA THR A 203 11.17 13.31 -0.11
C THR A 203 12.56 13.49 -0.74
N ALA A 204 13.02 14.73 -0.95
CA ALA A 204 14.37 14.98 -1.46
C ALA A 204 15.46 14.39 -0.54
N LEU A 205 15.34 14.60 0.78
CA LEU A 205 16.28 14.05 1.76
C LEU A 205 16.26 12.52 1.78
N THR A 206 15.07 11.89 1.72
CA THR A 206 14.90 10.44 1.64
C THR A 206 15.59 9.86 0.41
N LEU A 207 15.35 10.45 -0.78
CA LEU A 207 15.94 9.97 -2.03
C LEU A 207 17.47 10.10 -2.04
N SER A 208 17.98 11.25 -1.60
CA SER A 208 19.42 11.52 -1.52
C SER A 208 20.12 10.63 -0.48
N LEU A 209 19.58 10.53 0.74
CA LEU A 209 20.15 9.69 1.80
C LEU A 209 20.05 8.19 1.46
N SER A 210 19.06 7.78 0.67
CA SER A 210 18.94 6.41 0.15
C SER A 210 19.86 6.12 -1.03
N GLY A 211 20.61 7.12 -1.53
CA GLY A 211 21.54 6.97 -2.65
C GLY A 211 20.84 6.73 -3.99
N THR A 212 19.62 7.25 -4.15
CA THR A 212 18.82 7.13 -5.39
C THR A 212 18.81 8.43 -6.19
N GLY A 213 18.40 8.37 -7.46
CA GLY A 213 18.23 9.56 -8.28
C GLY A 213 17.14 10.49 -7.74
N PRO A 214 17.23 11.81 -8.02
CA PRO A 214 16.20 12.75 -7.60
C PRO A 214 14.87 12.53 -8.33
N ALA A 215 13.78 12.98 -7.73
CA ALA A 215 12.49 13.13 -8.37
C ALA A 215 12.23 14.58 -8.77
N ASP A 216 11.38 14.80 -9.76
CA ASP A 216 10.84 16.13 -10.09
C ASP A 216 9.77 16.50 -9.05
N LEU A 217 10.07 17.47 -8.19
CA LEU A 217 9.22 17.86 -7.06
C LEU A 217 8.36 19.06 -7.40
N HIS A 218 7.04 18.95 -7.19
CA HIS A 218 6.11 20.06 -7.44
C HIS A 218 5.12 20.26 -6.30
N GLU A 219 4.99 21.50 -5.85
CA GLU A 219 4.02 21.89 -4.82
C GLU A 219 2.64 22.16 -5.44
N GLY A 220 1.60 21.56 -4.85
CA GLY A 220 0.21 21.92 -5.14
C GLY A 220 -0.77 20.76 -4.95
N SER A 221 -2.03 21.04 -5.28
CA SER A 221 -3.14 20.13 -4.98
C SER A 221 -3.31 19.08 -6.07
N LEU A 222 -3.43 17.80 -5.68
CA LEU A 222 -3.78 16.71 -6.58
C LEU A 222 -2.94 16.74 -7.87
N PHE A 223 -3.61 16.88 -9.02
CA PHE A 223 -2.99 16.92 -10.35
C PHE A 223 -2.71 18.34 -10.87
N GLU A 224 -3.05 19.40 -10.12
CA GLU A 224 -2.81 20.79 -10.55
C GLU A 224 -1.36 21.06 -10.97
N PRO A 225 -0.32 20.60 -10.24
CA PRO A 225 1.07 20.93 -10.56
C PRO A 225 1.59 20.28 -11.85
N VAL A 226 0.97 19.19 -12.28
CA VAL A 226 1.40 18.40 -13.44
C VAL A 226 0.56 18.67 -14.69
N GLY A 227 -0.49 19.50 -14.58
CA GLY A 227 -1.33 19.90 -15.71
C GLY A 227 -1.86 18.67 -16.47
N ASP A 228 -1.62 18.64 -17.78
CA ASP A 228 -2.07 17.57 -18.67
C ASP A 228 -1.05 16.45 -18.93
N GLU A 229 0.03 16.40 -18.15
CA GLU A 229 0.99 15.30 -18.24
C GLU A 229 0.34 13.95 -17.90
N THR A 230 0.80 12.91 -18.59
CA THR A 230 0.34 11.53 -18.42
C THR A 230 1.47 10.62 -17.97
N TYR A 231 1.13 9.58 -17.22
CA TYR A 231 2.08 8.69 -16.55
C TYR A 231 1.73 7.22 -16.81
N ASP A 232 2.73 6.35 -16.77
CA ASP A 232 2.54 4.90 -16.84
C ASP A 232 2.15 4.32 -15.47
N LEU A 233 2.56 4.99 -14.40
CA LEU A 233 2.24 4.63 -13.03
C LEU A 233 1.86 5.87 -12.22
N ILE A 234 0.70 5.86 -11.59
CA ILE A 234 0.30 6.84 -10.58
C ILE A 234 0.08 6.08 -9.27
N VAL A 235 0.71 6.53 -8.20
CA VAL A 235 0.50 5.98 -6.85
C VAL A 235 0.11 7.09 -5.90
N SER A 236 -0.81 6.79 -4.99
CA SER A 236 -1.14 7.72 -3.91
C SER A 236 -1.60 6.99 -2.66
N ASN A 237 -1.07 7.43 -1.53
CA ASN A 237 -1.61 7.17 -0.20
C ASN A 237 -2.24 8.48 0.30
N PRO A 238 -3.40 8.89 -0.23
CA PRO A 238 -3.95 10.21 0.08
C PRO A 238 -4.39 10.29 1.55
N PRO A 239 -4.59 11.50 2.10
CA PRO A 239 -5.26 11.69 3.39
C PRO A 239 -6.73 11.27 3.31
N PHE A 240 -7.00 9.96 3.29
CA PHE A 240 -8.30 9.35 3.04
C PHE A 240 -9.19 9.25 4.29
N VAL A 241 -8.84 9.89 5.40
CA VAL A 241 -9.66 9.85 6.62
C VAL A 241 -10.85 10.77 6.45
N ILE A 242 -12.02 10.20 6.72
CA ILE A 242 -13.31 10.87 6.58
C ILE A 242 -13.70 11.43 7.95
N SER A 243 -13.20 12.62 8.25
CA SER A 243 -13.40 13.30 9.53
C SER A 243 -14.29 14.54 9.39
N PRO A 244 -14.97 14.99 10.47
CA PRO A 244 -15.64 16.27 10.50
C PRO A 244 -14.61 17.41 10.46
N GLY A 245 -14.64 18.20 9.39
CA GLY A 245 -13.65 19.25 9.14
C GLY A 245 -12.27 18.69 8.77
N ALA A 246 -11.29 19.58 8.59
CA ALA A 246 -9.92 19.22 8.20
C ALA A 246 -8.94 19.64 9.28
N ARG A 247 -8.87 18.87 10.38
CA ARG A 247 -8.08 19.24 11.57
C ARG A 247 -6.61 18.83 11.45
N LEU A 248 -6.31 17.77 10.72
CA LEU A 248 -4.98 17.16 10.61
C LEU A 248 -4.61 16.90 9.15
N THR A 249 -3.73 17.72 8.59
CA THR A 249 -3.38 17.74 7.15
C THR A 249 -2.87 16.39 6.61
N TYR A 250 -2.20 15.58 7.43
CA TYR A 250 -1.61 14.31 6.98
C TYR A 250 -2.65 13.19 6.76
N ARG A 251 -3.88 13.35 7.27
CA ARG A 251 -4.92 12.32 7.18
C ARG A 251 -6.30 12.82 6.78
N ASP A 252 -6.63 14.07 7.11
CA ASP A 252 -7.93 14.66 6.80
C ASP A 252 -7.87 15.28 5.40
N GLY A 253 -8.69 14.78 4.49
CA GLY A 253 -8.60 15.11 3.06
C GLY A 253 -9.03 16.51 2.65
N GLY A 254 -9.41 17.39 3.59
CA GLY A 254 -9.86 18.75 3.30
C GLY A 254 -11.24 18.86 2.64
N MET A 255 -11.70 17.77 2.02
CA MET A 255 -12.94 17.67 1.26
C MET A 255 -14.03 16.98 2.07
N ALA A 256 -15.28 17.19 1.64
CA ALA A 256 -16.44 16.60 2.30
C ALA A 256 -16.47 15.08 2.11
N GLY A 257 -16.55 14.32 3.20
CA GLY A 257 -16.77 12.87 3.10
C GLY A 257 -15.61 12.15 2.42
N ASP A 258 -15.92 11.35 1.40
CA ASP A 258 -14.94 10.66 0.56
C ASP A 258 -14.72 11.32 -0.82
N ASP A 259 -15.07 12.60 -0.95
CA ASP A 259 -14.94 13.35 -2.20
C ASP A 259 -13.48 13.48 -2.66
N LEU A 260 -12.50 13.45 -1.75
CA LEU A 260 -11.07 13.45 -2.10
C LEU A 260 -10.72 12.19 -2.91
N CYS A 261 -11.03 11.01 -2.37
CA CYS A 261 -10.76 9.74 -3.04
C CYS A 261 -11.55 9.64 -4.36
N ARG A 262 -12.80 10.09 -4.37
CA ARG A 262 -13.61 10.14 -5.60
C ARG A 262 -12.95 11.00 -6.67
N THR A 263 -12.54 12.23 -6.32
CA THR A 263 -11.92 13.17 -7.25
C THR A 263 -10.61 12.60 -7.80
N LEU A 264 -9.77 12.05 -6.92
CA LEU A 264 -8.52 11.39 -7.30
C LEU A 264 -8.74 10.27 -8.33
N VAL A 265 -9.70 9.37 -8.07
CA VAL A 265 -10.04 8.27 -8.99
C VAL A 265 -10.57 8.78 -10.32
N GLN A 266 -11.45 9.79 -10.31
CA GLN A 266 -12.07 10.34 -11.51
C GLN A 266 -11.06 11.08 -12.40
N GLU A 267 -10.13 11.82 -11.81
CA GLU A 267 -9.12 12.59 -12.56
C GLU A 267 -7.97 11.71 -13.06
N ALA A 268 -7.59 10.67 -12.32
CA ALA A 268 -6.47 9.80 -12.68
C ALA A 268 -6.60 9.18 -14.08
N GLY A 269 -7.81 8.83 -14.52
CA GLY A 269 -8.03 8.23 -15.85
C GLY A 269 -7.60 9.11 -17.03
N ALA A 270 -7.60 10.44 -16.87
CA ALA A 270 -7.11 11.37 -17.89
C ALA A 270 -5.60 11.61 -17.81
N ARG A 271 -4.94 11.14 -16.74
CA ARG A 271 -3.52 11.29 -16.45
C ARG A 271 -2.73 9.99 -16.67
N LEU A 272 -3.37 8.94 -17.19
CA LEU A 272 -2.71 7.67 -17.49
C LEU A 272 -2.42 7.54 -18.99
N ASN A 273 -1.20 7.08 -19.29
CA ASN A 273 -0.86 6.50 -20.59
C ASN A 273 -1.68 5.22 -20.82
N GLU A 274 -1.89 4.82 -22.08
CA GLU A 274 -2.55 3.55 -22.40
C GLU A 274 -1.81 2.37 -21.74
N GLY A 275 -2.56 1.47 -21.08
CA GLY A 275 -1.99 0.36 -20.31
C GLY A 275 -1.38 0.76 -18.96
N GLY A 276 -1.26 2.05 -18.66
CA GLY A 276 -0.75 2.56 -17.39
C GLY A 276 -1.68 2.27 -16.21
N TYR A 277 -1.10 2.20 -15.01
CA TYR A 277 -1.79 1.87 -13.76
C TYR A 277 -1.91 3.08 -12.84
N ALA A 278 -3.06 3.25 -12.18
CA ALA A 278 -3.17 4.13 -11.02
C ALA A 278 -3.61 3.34 -9.78
N GLN A 279 -2.91 3.49 -8.66
CA GLN A 279 -3.11 2.68 -7.47
C GLN A 279 -3.22 3.54 -6.21
N PHE A 280 -4.33 3.37 -5.51
CA PHE A 280 -4.71 4.20 -4.38
C PHE A 280 -5.09 3.35 -3.19
N LEU A 281 -4.73 3.82 -1.99
CA LEU A 281 -5.47 3.47 -0.79
C LEU A 281 -6.63 4.44 -0.63
N ALA A 282 -7.78 3.93 -0.19
CA ALA A 282 -8.98 4.74 -0.04
C ALA A 282 -9.89 4.22 1.06
N ASN A 283 -10.62 5.16 1.66
CA ASN A 283 -11.82 4.89 2.42
C ASN A 283 -13.03 5.40 1.64
N TRP A 284 -14.19 4.77 1.83
CA TRP A 284 -15.45 5.22 1.23
C TRP A 284 -16.63 4.98 2.15
N GLN A 285 -17.62 5.86 2.05
CA GLN A 285 -18.82 5.81 2.86
C GLN A 285 -19.82 4.77 2.34
N HIS A 286 -20.40 3.99 3.24
CA HIS A 286 -21.61 3.20 3.00
C HIS A 286 -22.80 4.06 3.40
N VAL A 287 -23.51 4.58 2.40
CA VAL A 287 -24.63 5.53 2.58
C VAL A 287 -25.96 4.78 2.54
N ASP A 288 -26.84 5.09 3.48
CA ASP A 288 -28.18 4.50 3.57
C ASP A 288 -28.99 4.78 2.29
N GLY A 289 -29.48 3.71 1.66
CA GLY A 289 -30.23 3.78 0.40
C GLY A 289 -29.36 3.75 -0.87
N GLU A 290 -28.04 3.60 -0.76
CA GLU A 290 -27.13 3.42 -1.90
C GLU A 290 -26.40 2.07 -1.79
N GLU A 291 -26.36 1.30 -2.89
CA GLU A 291 -25.50 0.13 -2.98
C GLU A 291 -24.05 0.60 -3.12
N TRP A 292 -23.21 0.29 -2.14
CA TRP A 292 -21.82 0.77 -2.07
C TRP A 292 -21.01 0.36 -3.32
N THR A 293 -21.29 -0.81 -3.89
CA THR A 293 -20.61 -1.28 -5.11
C THR A 293 -20.94 -0.41 -6.31
N ASP A 294 -22.21 -0.05 -6.52
CA ASP A 294 -22.63 0.81 -7.63
C ASP A 294 -22.11 2.23 -7.48
N ARG A 295 -22.06 2.72 -6.23
CA ARG A 295 -21.45 4.00 -5.91
C ARG A 295 -19.97 4.05 -6.29
N LEU A 296 -19.18 3.03 -5.95
CA LEU A 296 -17.76 2.97 -6.34
C LEU A 296 -17.57 2.74 -7.86
N ARG A 297 -18.43 1.95 -8.50
CA ARG A 297 -18.43 1.84 -9.98
C ARG A 297 -18.61 3.20 -10.64
N SER A 298 -19.43 4.09 -10.07
CA SER A 298 -19.64 5.44 -10.59
C SER A 298 -18.42 6.37 -10.47
N TRP A 299 -17.43 6.02 -9.64
CA TRP A 299 -16.18 6.78 -9.53
C TRP A 299 -15.22 6.46 -10.67
N VAL A 300 -15.32 5.26 -11.25
CA VAL A 300 -14.37 4.80 -12.27
C VAL A 300 -14.52 5.64 -13.53
N PRO A 301 -13.45 6.32 -14.00
CA PRO A 301 -13.51 7.14 -15.20
C PRO A 301 -13.71 6.27 -16.44
N ARG A 302 -14.29 6.87 -17.48
CA ARG A 302 -14.48 6.18 -18.77
C ARG A 302 -13.13 5.77 -19.36
N GLY A 303 -13.10 4.59 -19.98
CA GLY A 303 -11.89 4.06 -20.61
C GLY A 303 -10.85 3.52 -19.62
N CYS A 304 -11.24 3.20 -18.38
CA CYS A 304 -10.38 2.56 -17.40
C CYS A 304 -10.99 1.24 -16.92
N ASP A 305 -10.21 0.17 -17.02
CA ASP A 305 -10.48 -1.04 -16.23
C ASP A 305 -10.24 -0.69 -14.75
N ALA A 306 -10.97 -1.33 -13.84
CA ALA A 306 -10.82 -1.10 -12.42
C ALA A 306 -10.99 -2.37 -11.59
N TRP A 307 -10.14 -2.49 -10.57
CA TRP A 307 -10.27 -3.49 -9.51
C TRP A 307 -10.27 -2.78 -8.15
N VAL A 308 -11.46 -2.74 -7.55
CA VAL A 308 -11.73 -2.12 -6.25
C VAL A 308 -11.95 -3.22 -5.22
N VAL A 309 -11.12 -3.25 -4.18
CA VAL A 309 -11.14 -4.30 -3.16
C VAL A 309 -11.38 -3.68 -1.79
N GLN A 310 -12.55 -3.95 -1.22
CA GLN A 310 -12.86 -3.66 0.19
C GLN A 310 -12.22 -4.71 1.08
N ARG A 311 -11.37 -4.29 2.02
CA ARG A 311 -10.64 -5.17 2.95
C ARG A 311 -11.28 -5.23 4.32
N GLU A 312 -11.93 -4.16 4.73
CA GLU A 312 -12.54 -4.03 6.02
C GLU A 312 -13.72 -3.07 5.91
N VAL A 313 -14.73 -3.27 6.74
CA VAL A 313 -15.81 -2.32 6.98
C VAL A 313 -15.90 -2.09 8.47
N GLN A 314 -15.94 -0.84 8.88
CA GLN A 314 -16.25 -0.46 10.25
C GLN A 314 -17.57 0.30 10.27
N ASP A 315 -18.35 0.09 11.34
CA ASP A 315 -19.47 0.99 11.60
C ASP A 315 -18.95 2.40 11.99
N ILE A 316 -19.83 3.40 11.93
CA ILE A 316 -19.46 4.79 12.20
C ILE A 316 -18.93 5.03 13.62
N THR A 317 -19.32 4.20 14.59
CA THR A 317 -18.87 4.32 15.99
C THR A 317 -17.43 3.83 16.13
N GLN A 318 -17.14 2.65 15.59
CA GLN A 318 -15.79 2.08 15.53
C GLN A 318 -14.83 2.98 14.75
N TYR A 319 -15.28 3.51 13.62
CA TYR A 319 -14.48 4.40 12.76
C TYR A 319 -14.08 5.68 13.50
N ALA A 320 -15.06 6.37 14.13
CA ALA A 320 -14.79 7.59 14.89
C ALA A 320 -13.85 7.31 16.09
N GLU A 321 -14.06 6.21 16.81
CA GLU A 321 -13.20 5.80 17.93
C GLU A 321 -11.75 5.57 17.49
N LEU A 322 -11.53 4.88 16.37
CA LEU A 322 -10.21 4.62 15.81
C LEU A 322 -9.44 5.93 15.60
N TRP A 323 -10.05 6.90 14.91
CA TRP A 323 -9.36 8.13 14.52
C TRP A 323 -9.23 9.15 15.65
N LEU A 324 -10.16 9.18 16.60
CA LEU A 324 -10.01 9.96 17.83
C LEU A 324 -8.92 9.36 18.73
N ARG A 325 -8.78 8.03 18.75
CA ARG A 325 -7.68 7.36 19.46
C ARG A 325 -6.32 7.66 18.83
N ASP A 326 -6.24 7.57 17.50
CA ASP A 326 -5.04 7.89 16.72
C ASP A 326 -4.56 9.34 16.96
N ALA A 327 -5.48 10.30 17.02
CA ALA A 327 -5.13 11.68 17.33
C ALA A 327 -4.79 11.91 18.82
N GLY A 328 -4.95 10.90 19.67
CA GLY A 328 -4.74 10.98 21.11
C GLY A 328 -5.86 11.71 21.87
N ASP A 329 -6.99 12.01 21.24
CA ASP A 329 -8.10 12.75 21.88
C ASP A 329 -8.72 11.95 23.03
N HIS A 330 -8.61 10.63 23.01
CA HIS A 330 -9.02 9.78 24.14
C HIS A 330 -8.22 10.02 25.45
N ARG A 331 -7.11 10.77 25.41
CA ARG A 331 -6.27 11.12 26.56
C ARG A 331 -6.57 12.51 27.12
N THR A 332 -7.45 13.29 26.47
CA THR A 332 -7.86 14.61 26.93
C THR A 332 -8.98 14.51 27.96
N ASP A 333 -9.61 15.64 28.31
CA ASP A 333 -10.75 15.64 29.22
C ASP A 333 -11.90 14.75 28.68
N PRO A 334 -12.53 13.89 29.50
CA PRO A 334 -13.59 13.00 29.05
C PRO A 334 -14.79 13.72 28.42
N ALA A 335 -15.13 14.94 28.86
CA ALA A 335 -16.23 15.70 28.27
C ALA A 335 -15.85 16.29 26.90
N GLU A 336 -14.59 16.73 26.73
CA GLU A 336 -14.08 17.16 25.42
C GLU A 336 -14.07 16.00 24.42
N TYR A 337 -13.61 14.81 24.84
CA TYR A 337 -13.65 13.62 24.00
C TYR A 337 -15.08 13.25 23.60
N ALA A 338 -16.02 13.26 24.55
CA ALA A 338 -17.43 12.95 24.26
C ALA A 338 -18.04 13.94 23.27
N ALA A 339 -17.77 15.24 23.41
CA ALA A 339 -18.27 16.26 22.47
C ALA A 339 -17.66 16.12 21.06
N LEU A 340 -16.37 15.79 20.96
CA LEU A 340 -15.74 15.50 19.68
C LEU A 340 -16.34 14.26 19.02
N TYR A 341 -16.56 13.19 19.79
CA TYR A 341 -17.18 11.97 19.28
C TYR A 341 -18.62 12.23 18.79
N ASP A 342 -19.42 12.96 19.57
CA ASP A 342 -20.78 13.34 19.18
C ASP A 342 -20.79 14.10 17.84
N ALA A 343 -19.87 15.05 17.65
CA ALA A 343 -19.72 15.78 16.38
C ALA A 343 -19.36 14.88 15.18
N TRP A 344 -18.59 13.80 15.38
CA TRP A 344 -18.35 12.79 14.34
C TRP A 344 -19.63 12.04 13.97
N LEU A 345 -20.41 11.64 14.97
CA LEU A 345 -21.65 10.91 14.74
C LEU A 345 -22.72 11.79 14.07
N ASP A 346 -22.83 13.06 14.46
CA ASP A 346 -23.73 14.04 13.83
C ASP A 346 -23.43 14.22 12.33
N GLU A 347 -22.14 14.33 11.96
CA GLU A 347 -21.74 14.48 10.55
C GLU A 347 -22.07 13.22 9.73
N PHE A 348 -21.85 12.02 10.29
CA PHE A 348 -22.23 10.78 9.64
C PHE A 348 -23.75 10.62 9.53
N GLU A 349 -24.50 10.97 10.57
CA GLU A 349 -25.97 10.93 10.55
C GLU A 349 -26.55 11.90 9.52
N ALA A 350 -26.03 13.13 9.45
CA ALA A 350 -26.44 14.14 8.47
C ALA A 350 -26.26 13.64 7.02
N ARG A 351 -25.25 12.82 6.78
CA ARG A 351 -24.93 12.19 5.49
C ARG A 351 -25.54 10.80 5.31
N LYS A 352 -26.27 10.31 6.30
CA LYS A 352 -26.84 8.95 6.36
C LYS A 352 -25.80 7.84 6.18
N VAL A 353 -24.59 8.05 6.66
CA VAL A 353 -23.51 7.05 6.60
C VAL A 353 -23.73 6.02 7.69
N ARG A 354 -23.65 4.74 7.33
CA ARG A 354 -23.82 3.60 8.27
C ARG A 354 -22.52 2.88 8.56
N GLY A 355 -21.56 2.98 7.64
CA GLY A 355 -20.23 2.42 7.81
C GLY A 355 -19.24 3.04 6.84
N VAL A 356 -17.98 2.69 7.04
CA VAL A 356 -16.87 3.12 6.18
C VAL A 356 -16.10 1.88 5.75
N GLY A 357 -15.99 1.69 4.44
CA GLY A 357 -15.14 0.68 3.84
C GLY A 357 -13.71 1.17 3.72
N PHE A 358 -12.75 0.27 3.92
CA PHE A 358 -11.32 0.49 3.77
C PHE A 358 -10.79 -0.44 2.70
N GLY A 359 -9.93 0.04 1.83
CA GLY A 359 -9.34 -0.83 0.83
C GLY A 359 -8.41 -0.12 -0.14
N TRP A 360 -8.32 -0.71 -1.32
CA TRP A 360 -7.53 -0.15 -2.40
C TRP A 360 -8.29 -0.15 -3.72
N ILE A 361 -7.88 0.76 -4.59
CA ILE A 361 -8.41 0.92 -5.93
C ILE A 361 -7.23 0.83 -6.89
N THR A 362 -7.30 -0.10 -7.84
CA THR A 362 -6.40 -0.11 -9.00
C THR A 362 -7.19 0.22 -10.25
N LEU A 363 -6.77 1.25 -10.96
CA LEU A 363 -7.21 1.56 -12.31
C LEU A 363 -6.14 1.12 -13.30
N ARG A 364 -6.56 0.71 -14.49
CA ARG A 364 -5.69 0.57 -15.66
C ARG A 364 -6.32 1.25 -16.85
N LYS A 365 -5.59 2.10 -17.56
CA LYS A 365 -6.10 2.74 -18.78
C LYS A 365 -6.32 1.65 -19.84
N ALA A 366 -7.59 1.44 -20.21
CA ALA A 366 -7.94 0.47 -21.23
C ALA A 366 -7.53 0.99 -22.62
N PRO A 367 -7.20 0.09 -23.57
CA PRO A 367 -6.97 0.48 -24.96
C PRO A 367 -8.19 1.17 -25.56
N GLU A 368 -7.96 2.06 -26.53
CA GLU A 368 -9.06 2.75 -27.20
C GLU A 368 -10.04 1.76 -27.87
N GLY A 369 -11.34 2.04 -27.77
CA GLY A 369 -12.41 1.23 -28.38
C GLY A 369 -12.76 -0.06 -27.63
N VAL A 370 -12.18 -0.27 -26.45
CA VAL A 370 -12.46 -1.42 -25.59
C VAL A 370 -13.46 -1.05 -24.49
N GLU A 371 -14.45 -1.93 -24.26
CA GLU A 371 -15.34 -1.82 -23.11
C GLU A 371 -14.57 -2.14 -21.80
N PRO A 372 -14.53 -1.20 -20.84
CA PRO A 372 -13.79 -1.41 -19.60
C PRO A 372 -14.45 -2.45 -18.67
N SER A 373 -13.63 -3.20 -17.97
CA SER A 373 -14.06 -4.13 -16.91
C SER A 373 -13.94 -3.45 -15.55
N VAL A 374 -15.00 -3.46 -14.76
CA VAL A 374 -15.03 -2.88 -13.42
C VAL A 374 -15.45 -3.91 -12.39
N THR A 375 -14.48 -4.38 -11.62
CA THR A 375 -14.67 -5.32 -10.51
C THR A 375 -14.64 -4.56 -9.20
N VAL A 376 -15.75 -4.65 -8.46
CA VAL A 376 -15.86 -4.12 -7.09
C VAL A 376 -16.24 -5.29 -6.19
N GLU A 377 -15.37 -5.63 -5.24
CA GLU A 377 -15.56 -6.79 -4.37
C GLU A 377 -15.17 -6.51 -2.92
N GLU A 378 -15.71 -7.33 -2.02
CA GLU A 378 -15.27 -7.40 -0.62
C GLU A 378 -14.41 -8.64 -0.42
N TRP A 379 -13.23 -8.45 0.17
CA TRP A 379 -12.27 -9.49 0.46
C TRP A 379 -11.59 -9.29 1.82
N PRO A 380 -12.25 -9.67 2.93
CA PRO A 380 -11.73 -9.47 4.28
C PRO A 380 -10.72 -10.56 4.70
N HIS A 381 -10.42 -11.49 3.79
CA HIS A 381 -9.57 -12.64 4.06
C HIS A 381 -8.08 -12.32 3.91
N SER A 382 -7.23 -13.08 4.58
CA SER A 382 -5.77 -12.94 4.48
C SER A 382 -5.28 -13.07 3.04
N VAL A 383 -4.28 -12.28 2.69
CA VAL A 383 -3.60 -12.30 1.38
C VAL A 383 -2.10 -12.48 1.57
N GLU A 384 -1.42 -12.92 0.53
CA GLU A 384 0.04 -12.95 0.47
C GLU A 384 0.56 -11.59 -0.04
N GLN A 385 1.52 -11.00 0.68
CA GLN A 385 2.23 -9.80 0.22
C GLN A 385 3.64 -10.20 -0.23
N PRO A 386 4.20 -9.55 -1.27
CA PRO A 386 3.62 -8.48 -2.07
C PRO A 386 2.57 -8.96 -3.10
N LEU A 387 1.64 -8.08 -3.48
CA LEU A 387 0.54 -8.32 -4.42
C LEU A 387 0.72 -7.70 -5.82
N GLY A 388 1.75 -6.88 -6.06
CA GLY A 388 1.96 -6.20 -7.34
C GLY A 388 1.83 -7.08 -8.58
N ASP A 389 2.45 -8.27 -8.57
CA ASP A 389 2.32 -9.25 -9.66
C ASP A 389 0.92 -9.86 -9.76
N THR A 390 0.24 -10.06 -8.63
CA THR A 390 -1.15 -10.56 -8.60
C THR A 390 -2.10 -9.54 -9.23
N VAL A 391 -1.88 -8.25 -8.96
CA VAL A 391 -2.63 -7.14 -9.56
C VAL A 391 -2.40 -7.11 -11.07
N ARG A 392 -1.15 -7.09 -11.52
CA ARG A 392 -0.81 -7.14 -12.96
C ARG A 392 -1.47 -8.34 -13.66
N ALA A 393 -1.31 -9.53 -13.10
CA ALA A 393 -1.85 -10.76 -13.67
C ALA A 393 -3.38 -10.73 -13.75
N HIS A 394 -4.09 -10.05 -12.84
CA HIS A 394 -5.55 -9.89 -12.93
C HIS A 394 -5.95 -9.17 -14.21
N PHE A 395 -5.30 -8.04 -14.51
CA PHE A 395 -5.61 -7.26 -15.70
C PHE A 395 -5.18 -7.95 -17.00
N GLU A 396 -4.07 -8.72 -16.99
CA GLU A 396 -3.68 -9.57 -18.12
C GLU A 396 -4.73 -10.65 -18.42
N ARG A 397 -5.35 -11.24 -17.38
CA ARG A 397 -6.41 -12.24 -17.56
C ARG A 397 -7.70 -11.61 -18.09
N LEU A 398 -8.01 -10.36 -17.72
CA LEU A 398 -9.12 -9.63 -18.31
C LEU A 398 -8.93 -9.39 -19.81
N ASP A 399 -7.72 -9.02 -20.25
CA ASP A 399 -7.40 -8.86 -21.68
C ASP A 399 -7.52 -10.17 -22.45
N TYR A 400 -7.03 -11.25 -21.86
CA TYR A 400 -7.17 -12.58 -22.42
C TYR A 400 -8.66 -12.93 -22.61
N LEU A 401 -9.48 -12.82 -21.56
CA LEU A 401 -10.89 -13.17 -21.60
C LEU A 401 -11.71 -12.29 -22.55
N ARG A 402 -11.34 -11.02 -22.69
CA ARG A 402 -11.98 -10.07 -23.60
C ARG A 402 -11.85 -10.48 -25.08
N THR A 403 -10.76 -11.15 -25.43
CA THR A 403 -10.46 -11.58 -26.81
C THR A 403 -10.83 -13.04 -27.07
N HIS A 404 -11.28 -13.78 -26.05
CA HIS A 404 -11.58 -15.21 -26.15
C HIS A 404 -13.06 -15.48 -25.85
N ASP A 405 -13.83 -15.68 -26.93
CA ASP A 405 -15.19 -16.23 -26.84
C ASP A 405 -15.18 -17.70 -26.39
N ASP A 406 -16.36 -18.29 -26.20
CA ASP A 406 -16.47 -19.66 -25.68
C ASP A 406 -15.77 -20.69 -26.60
N ALA A 407 -15.81 -20.49 -27.92
CA ALA A 407 -15.13 -21.37 -28.86
C ALA A 407 -13.60 -21.24 -28.76
N ALA A 408 -13.10 -20.02 -28.63
CA ALA A 408 -11.68 -19.76 -28.41
C ALA A 408 -11.19 -20.33 -27.06
N LEU A 409 -11.98 -20.20 -25.99
CA LEU A 409 -11.67 -20.82 -24.69
C LEU A 409 -11.60 -22.34 -24.78
N LEU A 410 -12.52 -22.98 -25.50
CA LEU A 410 -12.48 -24.44 -25.73
C LEU A 410 -11.29 -24.87 -26.59
N GLY A 411 -10.82 -24.00 -27.49
CA GLY A 411 -9.61 -24.22 -28.29
C GLY A 411 -8.30 -23.98 -27.53
N ALA A 412 -8.35 -23.21 -26.45
CA ALA A 412 -7.18 -22.80 -25.69
C ALA A 412 -6.63 -23.89 -24.78
N HIS A 413 -5.37 -23.69 -24.36
CA HIS A 413 -4.64 -24.54 -23.43
C HIS A 413 -4.48 -23.82 -22.10
N PHE A 414 -4.68 -24.52 -20.99
CA PHE A 414 -4.59 -23.94 -19.65
C PHE A 414 -3.67 -24.75 -18.76
N ARG A 415 -3.02 -24.06 -17.83
CA ARG A 415 -2.29 -24.63 -16.70
C ARG A 415 -3.01 -24.27 -15.40
N LEU A 416 -3.08 -25.22 -14.48
CA LEU A 416 -3.45 -24.93 -13.10
C LEU A 416 -2.38 -24.03 -12.49
N ALA A 417 -2.80 -22.92 -11.88
CA ALA A 417 -1.89 -22.03 -11.17
C ALA A 417 -1.15 -22.79 -10.07
N GLY A 418 0.11 -22.40 -9.82
CA GLY A 418 0.94 -23.03 -8.79
C GLY A 418 0.30 -22.95 -7.40
N GLU A 419 0.49 -23.99 -6.58
CA GLU A 419 0.03 -24.04 -5.18
C GLU A 419 -1.49 -23.89 -4.99
N VAL A 420 -2.27 -24.28 -6.00
CA VAL A 420 -3.70 -24.56 -5.83
C VAL A 420 -3.88 -25.94 -5.20
N VAL A 421 -4.69 -26.03 -4.15
CA VAL A 421 -5.07 -27.31 -3.51
C VAL A 421 -6.55 -27.56 -3.70
N GLN A 422 -6.90 -28.83 -3.72
CA GLN A 422 -8.28 -29.28 -3.73
C GLN A 422 -8.67 -29.79 -2.34
N GLU A 423 -9.69 -29.19 -1.74
CA GLU A 423 -10.36 -29.66 -0.52
C GLU A 423 -11.65 -30.38 -0.92
N GLN A 424 -11.85 -31.60 -0.41
CA GLN A 424 -13.08 -32.37 -0.62
C GLN A 424 -13.77 -32.60 0.73
N VAL A 425 -15.07 -32.33 0.77
CA VAL A 425 -15.92 -32.61 1.94
C VAL A 425 -17.03 -33.55 1.49
N GLY A 426 -17.19 -34.66 2.20
CA GLY A 426 -18.23 -35.65 1.94
C GLY A 426 -18.27 -36.75 2.99
N LEU A 427 -19.33 -37.54 2.98
CA LEU A 427 -19.47 -38.69 3.88
C LEU A 427 -18.40 -39.76 3.55
N PRO A 428 -17.76 -40.37 4.56
CA PRO A 428 -16.82 -41.48 4.33
C PRO A 428 -17.50 -42.62 3.55
N GLY A 429 -16.94 -42.97 2.38
CA GLY A 429 -17.44 -44.05 1.52
C GLY A 429 -18.50 -43.63 0.50
N ALA A 430 -18.84 -42.34 0.39
CA ALA A 430 -19.64 -41.83 -0.73
C ALA A 430 -18.85 -41.88 -2.05
N GLU A 431 -19.55 -42.12 -3.16
CA GLU A 431 -18.96 -42.18 -4.51
C GLU A 431 -18.49 -40.78 -4.97
N ASP A 432 -19.26 -39.74 -4.64
CA ASP A 432 -18.96 -38.35 -4.94
C ASP A 432 -18.88 -37.50 -3.65
N PRO A 433 -17.97 -36.50 -3.59
CA PRO A 433 -17.94 -35.53 -2.50
C PRO A 433 -19.14 -34.57 -2.57
N GLU A 434 -19.63 -34.13 -1.41
CA GLU A 434 -20.71 -33.13 -1.33
C GLU A 434 -20.22 -31.76 -1.84
N HIS A 435 -18.97 -31.41 -1.53
CA HIS A 435 -18.32 -30.16 -1.91
C HIS A 435 -16.89 -30.40 -2.37
N VAL A 436 -16.50 -29.78 -3.48
CA VAL A 436 -15.12 -29.63 -3.91
C VAL A 436 -14.77 -28.15 -3.93
N VAL A 437 -13.65 -27.78 -3.31
CA VAL A 437 -13.16 -26.41 -3.23
C VAL A 437 -11.74 -26.37 -3.76
N LEU A 438 -11.48 -25.46 -4.71
CA LEU A 438 -10.12 -25.11 -5.11
C LEU A 438 -9.68 -23.92 -4.26
N ARG A 439 -8.49 -24.01 -3.65
CA ARG A 439 -7.91 -22.97 -2.81
C ARG A 439 -6.53 -22.59 -3.31
N GLN A 440 -6.31 -21.30 -3.56
CA GLN A 440 -4.99 -20.72 -3.77
C GLN A 440 -4.31 -20.45 -2.43
N HIS A 441 -3.02 -20.78 -2.31
CA HIS A 441 -2.20 -20.34 -1.17
C HIS A 441 -1.42 -19.05 -1.43
N ARG A 442 -1.38 -18.61 -2.70
CA ARG A 442 -0.69 -17.42 -3.15
C ARG A 442 -1.62 -16.24 -3.49
N GLY A 443 -1.04 -15.05 -3.58
CA GLY A 443 -1.71 -13.81 -3.97
C GLY A 443 -2.95 -13.51 -3.12
N MET A 444 -4.12 -13.42 -3.75
CA MET A 444 -5.39 -13.16 -3.06
C MET A 444 -5.88 -14.31 -2.18
N ARG A 445 -5.26 -15.50 -2.26
CA ARG A 445 -5.64 -16.71 -1.50
C ARG A 445 -7.12 -17.10 -1.68
N ARG A 446 -7.61 -17.03 -2.92
CA ARG A 446 -9.03 -17.29 -3.21
C ARG A 446 -9.37 -18.74 -2.94
N ALA A 447 -10.63 -18.94 -2.57
CA ALA A 447 -11.25 -20.25 -2.54
C ALA A 447 -12.55 -20.19 -3.36
N THR A 448 -12.72 -21.14 -4.26
CA THR A 448 -13.94 -21.23 -5.07
C THR A 448 -14.48 -22.65 -5.05
N LYS A 449 -15.81 -22.77 -4.95
CA LYS A 449 -16.48 -24.06 -5.02
C LYS A 449 -16.57 -24.47 -6.48
N VAL A 450 -16.18 -25.70 -6.77
CA VAL A 450 -16.32 -26.33 -8.08
C VAL A 450 -17.13 -27.61 -7.94
N ASP A 451 -17.75 -28.03 -9.04
CA ASP A 451 -18.31 -29.36 -9.19
C ASP A 451 -17.22 -30.37 -9.56
N THR A 452 -17.57 -31.66 -9.62
CA THR A 452 -16.64 -32.75 -9.97
C THR A 452 -16.01 -32.54 -11.35
N ILE A 453 -16.76 -31.99 -12.31
CA ILE A 453 -16.26 -31.67 -13.66
C ILE A 453 -15.22 -30.56 -13.59
N GLY A 454 -15.50 -29.44 -12.93
CA GLY A 454 -14.56 -28.32 -12.81
C GLY A 454 -13.29 -28.70 -12.05
N ALA A 455 -13.42 -29.52 -11.01
CA ALA A 455 -12.30 -30.09 -10.28
C ALA A 455 -11.43 -30.99 -11.16
N GLY A 456 -12.06 -31.92 -11.90
CA GLY A 456 -11.37 -32.80 -12.85
C GLY A 456 -10.70 -32.03 -13.97
N PHE A 457 -11.38 -31.01 -14.51
CA PHE A 457 -10.83 -30.13 -15.54
C PHE A 457 -9.59 -29.39 -15.05
N ALA A 458 -9.69 -28.72 -13.90
CA ALA A 458 -8.57 -28.01 -13.29
C ALA A 458 -7.39 -28.94 -12.99
N GLY A 459 -7.65 -30.15 -12.49
CA GLY A 459 -6.61 -31.14 -12.19
C GLY A 459 -5.86 -31.70 -13.40
N VAL A 460 -6.42 -31.59 -14.61
CA VAL A 460 -5.80 -32.05 -15.87
C VAL A 460 -5.16 -30.91 -16.67
N CYS A 461 -5.40 -29.65 -16.27
CA CYS A 461 -4.81 -28.48 -16.93
C CYS A 461 -3.28 -28.41 -16.66
N ASP A 462 -2.48 -29.02 -17.53
CA ASP A 462 -1.01 -28.96 -17.54
C ASP A 462 -0.45 -28.20 -18.76
N GLY A 463 -1.34 -27.68 -19.61
CA GLY A 463 -1.04 -26.96 -20.85
C GLY A 463 -0.85 -27.85 -22.07
N THR A 464 -0.92 -29.18 -21.96
CA THR A 464 -0.65 -30.10 -23.08
C THR A 464 -1.85 -30.33 -24.00
N LEU A 465 -3.06 -30.31 -23.44
CA LEU A 465 -4.32 -30.52 -24.16
C LEU A 465 -5.16 -29.24 -24.18
N SER A 466 -5.91 -29.06 -25.27
CA SER A 466 -6.92 -28.01 -25.33
C SER A 466 -8.07 -28.30 -24.37
N ALA A 467 -8.71 -27.25 -23.86
CA ALA A 467 -9.84 -27.38 -22.94
C ALA A 467 -10.94 -28.29 -23.50
N GLY A 468 -11.27 -28.17 -24.78
CA GLY A 468 -12.27 -29.01 -25.44
C GLY A 468 -11.90 -30.49 -25.49
N ARG A 469 -10.61 -30.85 -25.58
CA ARG A 469 -10.15 -32.25 -25.51
C ARG A 469 -10.19 -32.80 -24.10
N ILE A 470 -9.84 -31.98 -23.10
CA ILE A 470 -9.97 -32.33 -21.69
C ILE A 470 -11.44 -32.62 -21.38
N LEU A 471 -12.36 -31.76 -21.81
CA LEU A 471 -13.79 -31.95 -21.61
C LEU A 471 -14.33 -33.20 -22.31
N ASP A 472 -13.89 -33.53 -23.53
CA ASP A 472 -14.29 -34.79 -24.19
C ASP A 472 -13.87 -36.02 -23.38
N ALA A 473 -12.66 -36.01 -22.82
CA ALA A 473 -12.17 -37.10 -21.99
C ALA A 473 -12.95 -37.21 -20.67
N ILE A 474 -13.25 -36.07 -20.03
CA ILE A 474 -14.08 -36.05 -18.82
C ILE A 474 -15.49 -36.58 -19.12
N ALA A 475 -16.12 -36.12 -20.21
CA ALA A 475 -17.46 -36.58 -20.61
C ALA A 475 -17.51 -38.11 -20.80
N GLN A 476 -16.48 -38.71 -21.39
CA GLN A 476 -16.36 -40.16 -21.52
C GLN A 476 -16.24 -40.87 -20.17
N LEU A 477 -15.53 -40.29 -19.20
CA LEU A 477 -15.34 -40.86 -17.86
C LEU A 477 -16.62 -40.80 -17.02
N VAL A 478 -17.38 -39.70 -17.11
CA VAL A 478 -18.61 -39.50 -16.32
C VAL A 478 -19.87 -40.00 -17.04
N GLY A 479 -19.77 -40.43 -18.29
CA GLY A 479 -20.90 -40.92 -19.09
C GLY A 479 -21.88 -39.84 -19.54
N GLU A 480 -21.41 -38.60 -19.70
CA GLU A 480 -22.21 -37.46 -20.17
C GLU A 480 -21.99 -37.18 -21.67
N ASP A 481 -22.90 -36.42 -22.29
CA ASP A 481 -22.76 -35.96 -23.67
C ASP A 481 -21.65 -34.89 -23.78
N PRO A 482 -20.57 -35.11 -24.56
CA PRO A 482 -19.49 -34.14 -24.74
C PRO A 482 -19.96 -32.78 -25.28
N VAL A 483 -21.03 -32.77 -26.09
CA VAL A 483 -21.57 -31.52 -26.67
C VAL A 483 -22.20 -30.66 -25.57
N LEU A 484 -23.00 -31.27 -24.69
CA LEU A 484 -23.62 -30.56 -23.56
C LEU A 484 -22.57 -30.04 -22.58
N LEU A 485 -21.51 -30.82 -22.33
CA LEU A 485 -20.43 -30.41 -21.44
C LEU A 485 -19.67 -29.20 -22.01
N ARG A 486 -19.34 -29.21 -23.30
CA ARG A 486 -18.70 -28.09 -23.99
C ARG A 486 -19.55 -26.82 -24.04
N ASP A 487 -20.87 -26.94 -24.08
CA ASP A 487 -21.77 -25.79 -24.09
C ASP A 487 -21.82 -25.06 -22.72
N ARG A 488 -21.82 -25.81 -21.61
CA ARG A 488 -21.97 -25.22 -20.26
C ARG A 488 -20.67 -24.84 -19.54
N THR A 489 -19.56 -25.49 -19.86
CA THR A 489 -18.28 -25.32 -19.12
C THR A 489 -17.50 -24.02 -19.40
N PRO A 490 -17.61 -23.34 -20.57
CA PRO A 490 -16.89 -22.09 -20.84
C PRO A 490 -17.10 -21.00 -19.79
N ALA A 491 -18.30 -20.90 -19.19
CA ALA A 491 -18.57 -19.98 -18.09
C ALA A 491 -17.71 -20.27 -16.85
N GLN A 492 -17.52 -21.54 -16.50
CA GLN A 492 -16.67 -21.97 -15.39
C GLN A 492 -15.19 -21.76 -15.71
N ILE A 493 -14.75 -22.03 -16.94
CA ILE A 493 -13.37 -21.75 -17.40
C ILE A 493 -13.08 -20.25 -17.27
N ARG A 494 -13.99 -19.40 -17.76
CA ARG A 494 -13.86 -17.94 -17.68
C ARG A 494 -13.71 -17.48 -16.24
N MET A 495 -14.56 -17.97 -15.33
CA MET A 495 -14.45 -17.67 -13.89
C MET A 495 -13.11 -18.12 -13.30
N LEU A 496 -12.67 -19.35 -13.59
CA LEU A 496 -11.40 -19.88 -13.07
C LEU A 496 -10.19 -19.12 -13.62
N VAL A 497 -10.22 -18.69 -14.87
CA VAL A 497 -9.18 -17.82 -15.45
C VAL A 497 -9.23 -16.44 -14.80
N GLU A 498 -10.38 -15.78 -14.72
CA GLU A 498 -10.51 -14.44 -14.13
C GLU A 498 -9.96 -14.39 -12.68
N GLN A 499 -10.33 -15.39 -11.88
CA GLN A 499 -9.89 -15.54 -10.49
C GLN A 499 -8.44 -16.06 -10.34
N GLY A 500 -7.79 -16.44 -11.44
CA GLY A 500 -6.39 -16.88 -11.47
C GLY A 500 -6.15 -18.31 -10.99
N PHE A 501 -7.18 -19.16 -10.97
CA PHE A 501 -7.00 -20.61 -10.77
C PHE A 501 -6.40 -21.27 -12.02
N LEU A 502 -6.72 -20.75 -13.20
CA LEU A 502 -6.18 -21.22 -14.48
C LEU A 502 -5.42 -20.11 -15.18
N GLU A 503 -4.27 -20.47 -15.74
CA GLU A 503 -3.40 -19.59 -16.51
C GLU A 503 -3.38 -20.06 -17.98
N PRO A 504 -3.59 -19.15 -18.95
CA PRO A 504 -3.42 -19.49 -20.37
C PRO A 504 -1.99 -19.98 -20.64
N ALA A 505 -1.86 -21.13 -21.30
CA ALA A 505 -0.58 -21.70 -21.69
C ALA A 505 -0.24 -21.29 -23.12
N GLN A 506 0.97 -20.76 -23.34
CA GLN A 506 1.53 -20.62 -24.68
C GLN A 506 1.92 -22.00 -25.21
N VAL A 507 1.48 -22.31 -26.44
CA VAL A 507 1.73 -23.58 -27.16
C VAL A 507 2.98 -23.47 -28.02
#